data_AF-A0A1W5YMS4-F1
#
_entry.id   AF-A0A1W5YMS4-F1
#
_cell.length_a   1.000
_cell.length_b   1.000
_cell.length_c   1.000
_cell.angle_alpha   90.00
_cell.angle_beta   90.00
_cell.angle_gamma   90.00
#
_symmetry.space_group_name_H-M   'P 1'
#
loop_
_entity.id
_entity.type
_entity.pdbx_description
1 polymer ?
#
loop_
_entity_poly.entity_id
_entity_poly.type
_entity_poly.pdbx_seq_one_letter_code
_entity_poly.pdbx_strand_id
1 'polypeptide(L)'
;MYSAVLLFFFTVGILYNNVNSNLQNGCQTEFTDTYAYKNFHPLDEVATYAKNGIIINFSVRASSDAHILLSPTSSLTYATPVYEIVLGAGQNSFSVIRGKQRRRTMNHTRTPLILSATEERTFWIRLSNSQIQIGKGGEDEVILYAADSLPLHVQYVCFSTWYQVTGKWIYGCPTTRGYQEEENLTVTQKLRKDMLTYYDPYSRPIVMEDQTTTVKIHLQCLNVKLDEKRSIFTVNGVMHMKWNDEKMRWNPLAYNNVSLLYFTNREIWQPDIILVNAAGHGSGLFGETPVVANSDGSVTWSSPVHLEAWCPSDLNNWPNDQHTCELTLSFASKHQLLQMLFENSTMRPVQTTGSEWEIISHVAESALVSVPGSTDLLSGIVIQITLKRNNGSYKTLFVGPFIACILMTLISFWLPPTDQYKILCTCCGMIILSKFIIEFGNLLPTPAYNVPPILFAYCSGLIAMVLSLLISILVICLTRYKLQCSLPRKVCYILSNKYLHRILFLPPIMNTEDYSYTHLDDLGSNNKETSPEETKNTEQIQQYWTILATVIDRISCFTYAVYLSILLGTHSP
;
A
#
# COMPACT_ATOMS: atom_id res chain seq x y z
N MET A 1 23.15 10.48 -4.33
CA MET A 1 22.26 9.80 -5.29
C MET A 1 20.82 10.36 -5.17
N TYR A 2 20.70 11.69 -5.23
CA TYR A 2 19.45 12.45 -5.02
C TYR A 2 19.33 13.61 -6.03
N SER A 3 19.93 13.45 -7.22
CA SER A 3 20.02 14.54 -8.21
C SER A 3 19.57 14.14 -9.63
N ALA A 4 19.10 12.90 -9.84
CA ALA A 4 18.64 12.43 -11.15
C ALA A 4 17.11 12.41 -11.31
N VAL A 5 16.35 12.57 -10.24
CA VAL A 5 14.86 12.51 -10.26
C VAL A 5 14.22 13.88 -10.54
N LEU A 6 14.96 14.97 -10.36
CA LEU A 6 14.47 16.34 -10.59
C LEU A 6 14.60 16.82 -12.05
N LEU A 7 15.34 16.10 -12.89
CA LEU A 7 15.57 16.48 -14.30
C LEU A 7 14.57 15.86 -15.29
N PHE A 8 13.72 14.92 -14.84
CA PHE A 8 12.68 14.33 -15.70
C PHE A 8 11.33 15.07 -15.61
N PHE A 9 11.12 15.86 -14.54
CA PHE A 9 9.92 16.69 -14.39
C PHE A 9 10.02 18.07 -15.03
N PHE A 10 11.21 18.48 -15.50
CA PHE A 10 11.42 19.80 -16.11
C PHE A 10 11.38 19.82 -17.65
N THR A 11 11.32 18.67 -18.31
CA THR A 11 11.29 18.58 -19.79
C THR A 11 9.89 18.30 -20.38
N VAL A 12 8.87 18.09 -19.56
CA VAL A 12 7.45 18.05 -20.00
C VAL A 12 6.72 19.37 -19.72
N GLY A 13 7.36 20.32 -19.05
CA GLY A 13 6.80 21.63 -18.68
C GLY A 13 6.95 22.76 -19.71
N ILE A 14 7.50 22.50 -20.90
CA ILE A 14 7.74 23.55 -21.94
C ILE A 14 6.97 23.25 -23.24
N LEU A 15 5.79 22.63 -23.15
CA LEU A 15 4.83 22.54 -24.26
C LEU A 15 3.41 22.97 -23.89
N TYR A 16 3.25 23.70 -22.78
CA TYR A 16 1.96 24.28 -22.40
C TYR A 16 2.12 25.75 -22.04
N ASN A 17 2.61 26.54 -22.99
CA ASN A 17 2.53 28.00 -22.99
C ASN A 17 2.77 28.52 -24.41
N ASN A 18 1.84 28.21 -25.31
CA ASN A 18 1.44 29.09 -26.41
C ASN A 18 0.32 28.41 -27.20
N VAL A 19 -0.89 28.47 -26.67
CA VAL A 19 -2.08 28.47 -27.52
C VAL A 19 -2.84 29.73 -27.16
N ASN A 20 -2.24 30.87 -27.50
CA ASN A 20 -3.05 32.07 -27.71
C ASN A 20 -3.78 31.90 -29.03
N SER A 21 -5.10 32.06 -28.92
CA SER A 21 -6.00 32.55 -29.96
C SER A 21 -6.11 31.72 -31.25
N ASN A 22 -6.90 30.66 -31.21
CA ASN A 22 -7.86 30.47 -32.31
C ASN A 22 -9.05 31.38 -32.00
N LEU A 23 -9.02 32.58 -32.60
CA LEU A 23 -10.18 33.46 -32.68
C LEU A 23 -11.31 32.71 -33.41
N GLN A 24 -12.29 32.25 -32.66
CA GLN A 24 -13.67 32.19 -33.13
C GLN A 24 -14.42 33.35 -32.46
N ASN A 25 -14.76 34.35 -33.26
CA ASN A 25 -15.81 35.34 -33.05
C ASN A 25 -15.85 36.08 -31.69
N GLY A 26 -14.78 36.79 -31.33
CA GLY A 26 -14.83 37.84 -30.28
C GLY A 26 -15.22 37.39 -28.86
N CYS A 27 -15.52 36.11 -28.63
CA CYS A 27 -15.80 35.51 -27.34
C CYS A 27 -14.50 35.08 -26.66
N GLN A 28 -14.46 35.18 -25.33
CA GLN A 28 -13.39 34.65 -24.49
C GLN A 28 -13.73 33.21 -24.08
N THR A 29 -12.72 32.33 -24.03
CA THR A 29 -12.87 30.94 -23.60
C THR A 29 -11.90 30.63 -22.46
N GLU A 30 -12.37 29.93 -21.44
CA GLU A 30 -11.56 29.54 -20.27
C GLU A 30 -11.85 28.09 -19.85
N PHE A 31 -10.83 27.41 -19.32
CA PHE A 31 -10.97 26.03 -18.81
C PHE A 31 -10.63 25.98 -17.33
N THR A 32 -11.46 25.25 -16.56
CA THR A 32 -11.31 25.10 -15.11
C THR A 32 -11.46 23.64 -14.70
N ASP A 33 -10.72 23.19 -13.69
CA ASP A 33 -10.70 21.80 -13.21
C ASP A 33 -10.67 21.68 -11.67
N THR A 34 -10.60 22.83 -11.00
CA THR A 34 -10.31 22.94 -9.57
C THR A 34 -11.11 24.08 -8.96
N TYR A 35 -11.42 23.92 -7.67
CA TYR A 35 -12.10 24.94 -6.88
C TYR A 35 -11.09 26.02 -6.44
N ALA A 36 -10.62 26.80 -7.40
CA ALA A 36 -9.68 27.90 -7.20
C ALA A 36 -10.02 29.08 -8.11
N TYR A 37 -10.45 30.19 -7.51
CA TYR A 37 -10.74 31.43 -8.22
C TYR A 37 -9.43 32.16 -8.56
N LYS A 38 -8.87 31.88 -9.75
CA LYS A 38 -7.54 32.36 -10.18
C LYS A 38 -7.63 33.54 -11.16
N ASN A 39 -8.56 33.47 -12.13
CA ASN A 39 -8.64 34.44 -13.22
C ASN A 39 -9.84 35.35 -13.01
N PHE A 40 -9.58 36.62 -12.68
CA PHE A 40 -10.61 37.64 -12.48
C PHE A 40 -10.72 38.51 -13.72
N HIS A 41 -11.90 38.54 -14.32
CA HIS A 41 -12.19 39.32 -15.51
C HIS A 41 -12.92 40.60 -15.12
N PRO A 42 -12.46 41.77 -15.59
CA PRO A 42 -13.17 43.03 -15.36
C PRO A 42 -14.60 42.95 -15.90
N LEU A 43 -15.56 43.43 -15.11
CA LEU A 43 -16.98 43.33 -15.44
C LEU A 43 -17.31 44.06 -16.76
N ASP A 44 -16.60 45.14 -17.06
CA ASP A 44 -16.76 45.94 -18.29
C ASP A 44 -16.46 45.16 -19.58
N GLU A 45 -15.63 44.12 -19.50
CA GLU A 45 -15.25 43.30 -20.65
C GLU A 45 -16.26 42.16 -20.92
N VAL A 46 -17.00 41.76 -19.89
CA VAL A 46 -17.83 40.55 -19.92
C VAL A 46 -19.32 40.87 -19.90
N ALA A 47 -19.72 42.03 -19.36
CA ALA A 47 -21.10 42.38 -19.15
C ALA A 47 -21.66 43.32 -20.23
N THR A 48 -22.96 43.19 -20.47
CA THR A 48 -23.76 44.14 -21.26
C THR A 48 -24.57 45.04 -20.33
N TYR A 49 -24.46 46.35 -20.53
CA TYR A 49 -25.19 47.36 -19.77
C TYR A 49 -26.57 47.63 -20.40
N ALA A 50 -27.64 47.24 -19.71
CA ALA A 50 -29.02 47.49 -20.13
C ALA A 50 -29.70 48.54 -19.23
N LYS A 51 -30.82 49.13 -19.69
CA LYS A 51 -31.60 50.12 -18.90
C LYS A 51 -32.04 49.60 -17.52
N ASN A 52 -32.11 48.28 -17.33
CA ASN A 52 -32.62 47.62 -16.12
C ASN A 52 -31.54 46.88 -15.31
N GLY A 53 -30.24 47.14 -15.55
CA GLY A 53 -29.14 46.52 -14.80
C GLY A 53 -28.02 45.94 -15.66
N ILE A 54 -27.09 45.25 -15.02
CA ILE A 54 -25.91 44.63 -15.65
C ILE A 54 -26.25 43.17 -15.98
N ILE A 55 -26.01 42.75 -17.23
CA ILE A 55 -26.24 41.37 -17.68
C ILE A 55 -24.92 40.72 -18.07
N ILE A 56 -24.62 39.56 -17.48
CA ILE A 56 -23.45 38.74 -17.81
C ILE A 56 -23.97 37.48 -18.51
N ASN A 57 -23.59 37.30 -19.79
CA ASN A 57 -23.92 36.10 -20.55
C ASN A 57 -22.70 35.18 -20.61
N PHE A 58 -22.92 33.90 -20.36
CA PHE A 58 -21.87 32.88 -20.45
C PHE A 58 -22.45 31.53 -20.82
N SER A 59 -21.61 30.67 -21.37
CA SER A 59 -21.90 29.25 -21.60
C SER A 59 -20.91 28.40 -20.85
N VAL A 60 -21.38 27.27 -20.31
CA VAL A 60 -20.54 26.32 -19.60
C VAL A 60 -20.87 24.89 -20.01
N ARG A 61 -19.81 24.09 -20.22
CA ARG A 61 -19.88 22.63 -20.35
C ARG A 61 -19.14 22.02 -19.18
N ALA A 62 -19.87 21.37 -18.27
CA ALA A 62 -19.36 20.72 -17.07
C ALA A 62 -20.35 19.64 -16.59
N SER A 63 -19.86 18.57 -15.97
CA SER A 63 -20.73 17.50 -15.46
C SER A 63 -21.58 17.93 -14.26
N SER A 64 -21.05 18.83 -13.41
CA SER A 64 -21.73 19.38 -12.23
C SER A 64 -20.99 20.60 -11.68
N ASP A 65 -21.53 21.22 -10.62
CA ASP A 65 -20.85 22.19 -9.73
C ASP A 65 -20.01 23.25 -10.47
N ALA A 66 -20.66 24.03 -11.32
CA ALA A 66 -20.06 25.18 -12.00
C ALA A 66 -20.17 26.42 -11.09
N HIS A 67 -19.03 27.00 -10.72
CA HIS A 67 -18.92 28.10 -9.76
C HIS A 67 -18.61 29.43 -10.45
N ILE A 68 -19.43 30.43 -10.18
CA ILE A 68 -19.25 31.81 -10.65
C ILE A 68 -19.14 32.71 -9.43
N LEU A 69 -18.07 33.50 -9.36
CA LEU A 69 -17.82 34.41 -8.26
C LEU A 69 -17.81 35.85 -8.75
N LEU A 70 -18.67 36.67 -8.15
CA LEU A 70 -18.79 38.10 -8.38
C LEU A 70 -18.19 38.84 -7.21
N SER A 71 -17.21 39.71 -7.48
CA SER A 71 -16.40 40.36 -6.46
C SER A 71 -16.16 41.85 -6.74
N PRO A 72 -16.04 42.70 -5.71
CA PRO A 72 -15.57 44.07 -5.87
C PRO A 72 -14.06 44.17 -6.14
N THR A 73 -13.29 43.11 -5.91
CA THR A 73 -11.81 43.11 -6.05
C THR A 73 -11.30 41.77 -6.59
N SER A 74 -10.17 41.79 -7.30
CA SER A 74 -9.46 40.60 -7.78
C SER A 74 -8.62 39.92 -6.69
N SER A 75 -8.34 40.60 -5.57
CA SER A 75 -7.55 40.07 -4.45
C SER A 75 -8.47 39.66 -3.29
N LEU A 76 -8.85 38.37 -3.25
CA LEU A 76 -9.76 37.84 -2.24
C LEU A 76 -9.07 37.47 -0.93
N THR A 77 -9.78 37.67 0.19
CA THR A 77 -9.45 37.08 1.49
C THR A 77 -10.68 36.33 2.02
N TYR A 78 -10.54 35.45 3.01
CA TYR A 78 -11.71 34.74 3.58
C TYR A 78 -12.80 35.66 4.15
N ALA A 79 -12.49 36.93 4.41
CA ALA A 79 -13.43 37.92 4.92
C ALA A 79 -14.13 38.74 3.80
N THR A 80 -13.64 38.73 2.56
CA THR A 80 -14.20 39.55 1.48
C THR A 80 -15.64 39.13 1.16
N PRO A 81 -16.61 40.05 1.17
CA PRO A 81 -17.96 39.75 0.74
C PRO A 81 -17.98 39.57 -0.79
N VAL A 82 -18.62 38.49 -1.24
CA VAL A 82 -18.72 38.11 -2.65
C VAL A 82 -20.09 37.49 -2.89
N TYR A 83 -20.55 37.49 -4.14
CA TYR A 83 -21.63 36.58 -4.54
C TYR A 83 -21.02 35.34 -5.19
N GLU A 84 -21.17 34.19 -4.54
CA GLU A 84 -20.83 32.90 -5.11
C GLU A 84 -22.11 32.23 -5.61
N ILE A 85 -22.19 32.03 -6.91
CA ILE A 85 -23.27 31.33 -7.59
C ILE A 85 -22.75 29.95 -7.99
N VAL A 86 -23.50 28.91 -7.65
CA VAL A 86 -23.16 27.54 -8.03
C VAL A 86 -24.32 26.96 -8.82
N LEU A 87 -24.07 26.61 -10.08
CA LEU A 87 -25.00 25.90 -10.94
C LEU A 87 -24.74 24.40 -10.84
N GLY A 88 -25.80 23.60 -10.75
CA GLY A 88 -25.67 22.15 -10.69
C GLY A 88 -24.87 21.64 -9.48
N ALA A 89 -25.02 22.31 -8.33
CA ALA A 89 -24.51 21.83 -7.05
C ALA A 89 -25.13 20.49 -6.65
N GLY A 90 -24.40 19.74 -5.81
CA GLY A 90 -24.87 18.47 -5.27
C GLY A 90 -25.07 17.44 -6.37
N GLN A 91 -24.04 17.25 -7.21
CA GLN A 91 -24.07 16.36 -8.37
C GLN A 91 -25.17 16.76 -9.38
N ASN A 92 -25.21 18.04 -9.74
CA ASN A 92 -26.11 18.56 -10.76
C ASN A 92 -27.60 18.49 -10.37
N SER A 93 -27.93 18.66 -9.08
CA SER A 93 -29.30 18.52 -8.57
C SER A 93 -29.98 19.83 -8.18
N PHE A 94 -29.21 20.84 -7.75
CA PHE A 94 -29.73 22.16 -7.39
C PHE A 94 -28.74 23.28 -7.72
N SER A 95 -29.20 24.53 -7.66
CA SER A 95 -28.38 25.73 -7.88
C SER A 95 -28.55 26.66 -6.70
N VAL A 96 -27.51 27.40 -6.34
CA VAL A 96 -27.46 28.18 -5.09
C VAL A 96 -26.70 29.50 -5.27
N ILE A 97 -27.18 30.55 -4.60
CA ILE A 97 -26.49 31.84 -4.43
C ILE A 97 -26.05 31.97 -2.98
N ARG A 98 -24.79 32.35 -2.76
CA ARG A 98 -24.18 32.56 -1.45
C ARG A 98 -23.58 33.96 -1.38
N GLY A 99 -23.72 34.62 -0.23
CA GLY A 99 -23.16 35.96 0.01
C GLY A 99 -21.73 35.97 0.57
N LYS A 100 -21.10 34.79 0.71
CA LYS A 100 -19.68 34.56 1.00
C LYS A 100 -19.25 33.23 0.40
N GLN A 101 -17.96 33.04 0.15
CA GLN A 101 -17.43 31.74 -0.27
C GLN A 101 -17.84 30.65 0.72
N ARG A 102 -18.54 29.62 0.23
CA ARG A 102 -19.04 28.46 0.97
C ARG A 102 -20.00 28.76 2.13
N ARG A 103 -20.41 30.01 2.34
CA ARG A 103 -21.17 30.43 3.53
C ARG A 103 -22.24 31.44 3.18
N ARG A 104 -23.22 31.60 4.09
CA ARG A 104 -24.34 32.55 3.94
C ARG A 104 -25.11 32.30 2.64
N THR A 105 -25.76 31.14 2.54
CA THR A 105 -26.73 30.87 1.47
C THR A 105 -27.81 31.95 1.48
N MET A 106 -27.99 32.62 0.35
CA MET A 106 -29.01 33.65 0.16
C MET A 106 -30.29 33.01 -0.38
N ASN A 107 -30.16 32.16 -1.41
CA ASN A 107 -31.26 31.35 -1.93
C ASN A 107 -30.73 30.12 -2.66
N HIS A 108 -31.56 29.09 -2.82
CA HIS A 108 -31.28 27.90 -3.63
C HIS A 108 -32.55 27.42 -4.32
N THR A 109 -32.40 26.71 -5.44
CA THR A 109 -33.52 26.16 -6.20
C THR A 109 -33.14 24.84 -6.82
N ARG A 110 -34.05 23.86 -6.76
CA ARG A 110 -33.84 22.54 -7.36
C ARG A 110 -33.81 22.67 -8.88
N THR A 111 -32.71 22.24 -9.48
CA THR A 111 -32.40 22.43 -10.91
C THR A 111 -31.66 21.17 -11.39
N PRO A 112 -32.36 20.03 -11.47
CA PRO A 112 -31.74 18.77 -11.81
C PRO A 112 -31.26 18.79 -13.26
N LEU A 113 -30.07 18.23 -13.48
CA LEU A 113 -29.44 18.12 -14.80
C LEU A 113 -29.36 19.46 -15.53
N ILE A 114 -29.09 20.56 -14.81
CA ILE A 114 -29.00 21.88 -15.42
C ILE A 114 -27.72 22.05 -16.24
N LEU A 115 -26.64 21.36 -15.86
CA LEU A 115 -25.37 21.30 -16.59
C LEU A 115 -25.26 20.01 -17.42
N SER A 116 -24.36 20.00 -18.40
CA SER A 116 -24.04 18.82 -19.23
C SER A 116 -22.54 18.69 -19.42
N ALA A 117 -22.03 17.45 -19.35
CA ALA A 117 -20.62 17.13 -19.60
C ALA A 117 -20.28 17.20 -21.10
N THR A 118 -21.27 17.01 -21.97
CA THR A 118 -21.10 16.89 -23.42
C THR A 118 -21.54 18.15 -24.16
N GLU A 119 -22.57 18.83 -23.65
CA GLU A 119 -23.18 20.00 -24.29
C GLU A 119 -22.81 21.30 -23.58
N GLU A 120 -22.55 22.35 -24.36
CA GLU A 120 -22.43 23.70 -23.86
C GLU A 120 -23.82 24.27 -23.56
N ARG A 121 -24.03 24.73 -22.33
CA ARG A 121 -25.30 25.31 -21.91
C ARG A 121 -25.11 26.78 -21.56
N THR A 122 -25.97 27.61 -22.11
CA THR A 122 -25.91 29.07 -21.98
C THR A 122 -26.76 29.53 -20.80
N PHE A 123 -26.28 30.54 -20.08
CA PHE A 123 -26.92 31.15 -18.92
C PHE A 123 -26.71 32.67 -18.95
N TRP A 124 -27.55 33.37 -18.19
CA TRP A 124 -27.39 34.79 -17.94
C TRP A 124 -27.53 35.10 -16.45
N ILE A 125 -26.73 36.06 -15.97
CA ILE A 125 -26.84 36.66 -14.64
C ILE A 125 -27.24 38.12 -14.82
N ARG A 126 -28.30 38.56 -14.14
CA ARG A 126 -28.76 39.94 -14.12
C ARG A 126 -28.61 40.53 -12.72
N LEU A 127 -27.90 41.65 -12.64
CA LEU A 127 -27.69 42.44 -11.42
C LEU A 127 -28.47 43.75 -11.55
N SER A 128 -29.48 43.97 -10.71
CA SER A 128 -30.33 45.17 -10.77
C SER A 128 -30.79 45.61 -9.38
N ASN A 129 -30.54 46.87 -8.98
CA ASN A 129 -31.08 47.54 -7.78
C ASN A 129 -31.46 46.59 -6.63
N SER A 130 -30.46 45.92 -6.04
CA SER A 130 -30.62 44.98 -4.92
C SER A 130 -31.09 43.55 -5.23
N GLN A 131 -31.05 43.13 -6.49
CA GLN A 131 -31.46 41.80 -6.93
C GLN A 131 -30.40 41.13 -7.80
N ILE A 132 -30.25 39.82 -7.61
CA ILE A 132 -29.42 38.91 -8.39
C ILE A 132 -30.35 37.86 -8.98
N GLN A 133 -30.46 37.84 -10.30
CA GLN A 133 -31.29 36.89 -11.04
C GLN A 133 -30.40 36.05 -11.95
N ILE A 134 -30.71 34.76 -12.06
CA ILE A 134 -30.07 33.85 -13.00
C ILE A 134 -31.17 33.18 -13.83
N GLY A 135 -30.91 33.02 -15.12
CA GLY A 135 -31.77 32.33 -16.07
C GLY A 135 -30.97 31.53 -17.10
N LYS A 136 -31.68 30.74 -17.90
CA LYS A 136 -31.10 30.00 -19.03
C LYS A 136 -31.00 30.88 -20.27
N GLY A 137 -29.97 30.69 -21.07
CA GLY A 137 -29.79 31.41 -22.33
C GLY A 137 -30.91 31.11 -23.32
N GLY A 138 -31.47 32.15 -23.93
CA GLY A 138 -32.60 32.06 -24.85
C GLY A 138 -33.98 32.09 -24.19
N GLU A 139 -34.05 32.04 -22.85
CA GLU A 139 -35.27 32.13 -22.06
C GLU A 139 -35.23 33.38 -21.17
N ASP A 140 -36.35 34.10 -21.03
CA ASP A 140 -36.48 35.23 -20.09
C ASP A 140 -36.86 34.78 -18.66
N GLU A 141 -37.00 33.47 -18.44
CA GLU A 141 -37.39 32.89 -17.16
C GLU A 141 -36.24 32.91 -16.13
N VAL A 142 -36.57 33.32 -14.90
CA VAL A 142 -35.64 33.33 -13.77
C VAL A 142 -35.70 31.98 -13.06
N ILE A 143 -34.56 31.27 -13.06
CA ILE A 143 -34.43 29.95 -12.39
C ILE A 143 -33.97 30.07 -10.94
N LEU A 144 -33.27 31.16 -10.60
CA LEU A 144 -32.70 31.38 -9.29
C LEU A 144 -32.60 32.88 -9.02
N TYR A 145 -33.03 33.29 -7.83
CA TYR A 145 -33.16 34.69 -7.47
C TYR A 145 -32.69 34.94 -6.03
N ALA A 146 -31.99 36.03 -5.77
CA ALA A 146 -31.73 36.52 -4.43
C ALA A 146 -31.83 38.05 -4.36
N ALA A 147 -32.27 38.56 -3.21
CA ALA A 147 -32.23 39.99 -2.89
C ALA A 147 -31.15 40.28 -1.85
N ASP A 148 -30.45 41.39 -1.99
CA ASP A 148 -29.49 41.88 -1.00
C ASP A 148 -29.84 43.31 -0.57
N SER A 149 -30.06 43.50 0.73
CA SER A 149 -30.37 44.83 1.28
C SER A 149 -29.18 45.79 1.20
N LEU A 150 -27.95 45.27 1.05
CA LEU A 150 -26.72 46.06 0.86
C LEU A 150 -25.93 45.52 -0.33
N PRO A 151 -26.27 45.93 -1.58
CA PRO A 151 -25.71 45.33 -2.78
C PRO A 151 -24.21 45.56 -2.91
N LEU A 152 -23.47 44.51 -3.30
CA LEU A 152 -22.04 44.63 -3.57
C LEU A 152 -21.80 45.40 -4.87
N HIS A 153 -20.81 46.29 -4.85
CA HIS A 153 -20.29 46.95 -6.06
C HIS A 153 -19.38 45.98 -6.82
N VAL A 154 -19.97 45.08 -7.61
CA VAL A 154 -19.24 44.08 -8.40
C VAL A 154 -18.38 44.77 -9.46
N GLN A 155 -17.09 44.43 -9.50
CA GLN A 155 -16.13 44.90 -10.52
C GLN A 155 -15.51 43.75 -11.31
N TYR A 156 -15.54 42.52 -10.76
CA TYR A 156 -14.91 41.36 -11.37
C TYR A 156 -15.82 40.14 -11.35
N VAL A 157 -15.70 39.32 -12.39
CA VAL A 157 -16.26 37.97 -12.47
C VAL A 157 -15.13 36.94 -12.55
N CYS A 158 -15.30 35.81 -11.88
CA CYS A 158 -14.35 34.70 -11.92
C CYS A 158 -15.11 33.38 -12.05
N PHE A 159 -14.59 32.49 -12.89
CA PHE A 159 -15.17 31.17 -13.14
C PHE A 159 -14.29 30.08 -12.50
N SER A 160 -14.92 29.04 -11.96
CA SER A 160 -14.23 27.84 -11.47
C SER A 160 -15.20 26.65 -11.44
N THR A 161 -14.67 25.46 -11.19
CA THR A 161 -15.47 24.24 -11.04
C THR A 161 -15.11 23.54 -9.74
N TRP A 162 -15.93 22.57 -9.32
CA TRP A 162 -15.53 21.72 -8.20
C TRP A 162 -14.29 20.89 -8.55
N TYR A 163 -13.61 20.36 -7.52
CA TYR A 163 -12.45 19.50 -7.71
C TYR A 163 -12.78 18.34 -8.64
N GLN A 164 -11.91 18.12 -9.64
CA GLN A 164 -12.01 17.04 -10.63
C GLN A 164 -13.20 17.17 -11.58
N VAL A 165 -13.90 18.31 -11.58
CA VAL A 165 -14.90 18.62 -12.60
C VAL A 165 -14.27 19.54 -13.62
N THR A 166 -14.17 19.08 -14.86
CA THR A 166 -13.68 19.92 -15.96
C THR A 166 -14.81 20.80 -16.47
N GLY A 167 -14.58 22.11 -16.49
CA GLY A 167 -15.46 23.13 -17.04
C GLY A 167 -14.81 23.81 -18.23
N LYS A 168 -15.52 23.87 -19.36
CA LYS A 168 -15.21 24.80 -20.46
C LYS A 168 -16.20 25.96 -20.37
N TRP A 169 -15.68 27.18 -20.29
CA TRP A 169 -16.45 28.43 -20.16
C TRP A 169 -16.29 29.27 -21.42
N ILE A 170 -17.37 29.88 -21.88
CA ILE A 170 -17.39 30.84 -22.99
C ILE A 170 -18.14 32.08 -22.51
N TYR A 171 -17.57 33.27 -22.65
CA TYR A 171 -18.15 34.52 -22.14
C TYR A 171 -17.65 35.74 -22.93
N GLY A 172 -18.24 36.90 -22.70
CA GLY A 172 -17.82 38.15 -23.36
C GLY A 172 -18.11 38.19 -24.87
N CYS A 173 -19.05 37.38 -25.36
CA CYS A 173 -19.39 37.33 -26.77
C CYS A 173 -20.06 38.63 -27.26
N PRO A 174 -19.63 39.21 -28.40
CA PRO A 174 -20.32 40.34 -29.01
C PRO A 174 -21.75 39.96 -29.38
N THR A 175 -22.72 40.78 -28.99
CA THR A 175 -24.15 40.51 -29.19
C THR A 175 -24.54 40.68 -30.66
N THR A 176 -24.30 39.66 -31.48
CA THR A 176 -24.96 39.51 -32.78
C THR A 176 -26.08 38.47 -32.67
N ARG A 177 -27.31 38.93 -32.92
CA ARG A 177 -28.51 38.09 -33.04
C ARG A 177 -28.23 36.87 -33.93
N GLY A 178 -28.44 35.69 -33.34
CA GLY A 178 -28.81 34.44 -33.99
C GLY A 178 -28.23 34.16 -35.38
N TYR A 179 -27.06 33.55 -35.41
CA TYR A 179 -26.72 32.51 -36.38
C TYR A 179 -25.98 31.43 -35.59
N GLN A 180 -26.55 30.23 -35.49
CA GLN A 180 -25.77 29.04 -35.19
C GLN A 180 -24.85 28.83 -36.39
N GLU A 181 -23.62 29.34 -36.34
CA GLU A 181 -22.58 28.86 -37.22
C GLU A 181 -22.39 27.37 -36.92
N GLU A 182 -22.60 26.52 -37.92
CA GLU A 182 -22.15 25.13 -37.88
C GLU A 182 -20.67 25.14 -37.54
N GLU A 183 -20.35 24.72 -36.32
CA GLU A 183 -18.98 24.49 -35.88
C GLU A 183 -18.31 23.59 -36.93
N ASN A 184 -17.24 24.07 -37.59
CA ASN A 184 -16.48 23.30 -38.57
C ASN A 184 -15.75 22.15 -37.86
N LEU A 185 -16.50 21.11 -37.48
CA LEU A 185 -15.99 19.93 -36.81
C LEU A 185 -15.17 19.10 -37.79
N THR A 186 -14.00 18.66 -37.35
CA THR A 186 -13.27 17.60 -38.05
C THR A 186 -14.14 16.35 -38.15
N VAL A 187 -13.89 15.49 -39.15
CA VAL A 187 -14.66 14.25 -39.36
C VAL A 187 -14.68 13.39 -38.09
N THR A 188 -13.58 13.32 -37.36
CA THR A 188 -13.47 12.61 -36.08
C THR A 188 -14.28 13.25 -34.96
N GLN A 189 -14.30 14.59 -34.87
CA GLN A 189 -15.13 15.30 -33.89
C GLN A 189 -16.63 15.14 -34.20
N LYS A 190 -17.00 15.18 -35.48
CA LYS A 190 -18.37 14.90 -35.94
C LYS A 190 -18.78 13.48 -35.57
N LEU A 191 -17.99 12.47 -35.93
CA LEU A 191 -18.24 11.08 -35.56
C LEU A 191 -18.41 10.92 -34.05
N ARG A 192 -17.49 11.49 -33.26
CA ARG A 192 -17.55 11.40 -31.79
C ARG A 192 -18.80 12.09 -31.22
N LYS A 193 -19.20 13.23 -31.77
CA LYS A 193 -20.45 13.91 -31.40
C LYS A 193 -21.66 13.05 -31.74
N ASP A 194 -21.71 12.50 -32.95
CA ASP A 194 -22.81 11.65 -33.43
C ASP A 194 -22.97 10.40 -32.55
N MET A 195 -21.86 9.77 -32.16
CA MET A 195 -21.87 8.61 -31.26
C MET A 195 -22.34 8.95 -29.82
N LEU A 196 -22.02 10.15 -29.31
CA LEU A 196 -22.29 10.51 -27.91
C LEU A 196 -23.63 11.24 -27.68
N THR A 197 -24.24 11.81 -28.72
CA THR A 197 -25.43 12.69 -28.55
C THR A 197 -26.61 11.99 -27.86
N TYR A 198 -26.79 10.69 -28.07
CA TYR A 198 -27.88 9.90 -27.49
C TYR A 198 -27.39 8.69 -26.68
N TYR A 199 -26.11 8.69 -26.32
CA TYR A 199 -25.51 7.57 -25.61
C TYR A 199 -25.59 7.80 -24.10
N ASP A 200 -26.21 6.86 -23.39
CA ASP A 200 -26.25 6.86 -21.93
C ASP A 200 -25.15 5.94 -21.37
N PRO A 201 -24.08 6.48 -20.76
CA PRO A 201 -22.96 5.71 -20.22
C PRO A 201 -23.30 4.90 -18.97
N TYR A 202 -24.46 5.12 -18.35
CA TYR A 202 -24.91 4.33 -17.21
C TYR A 202 -25.77 3.13 -17.64
N SER A 203 -26.17 3.08 -18.91
CA SER A 203 -26.99 2.01 -19.47
C SER A 203 -26.14 0.92 -20.12
N ARG A 204 -26.50 -0.36 -19.92
CA ARG A 204 -25.80 -1.50 -20.54
C ARG A 204 -25.78 -1.36 -22.07
N PRO A 205 -24.67 -1.71 -22.75
CA PRO A 205 -24.45 -1.38 -24.16
C PRO A 205 -25.05 -2.42 -25.12
N ILE A 206 -26.35 -2.63 -24.99
CA ILE A 206 -27.14 -3.59 -25.78
C ILE A 206 -28.24 -2.87 -26.56
N VAL A 207 -28.58 -3.41 -27.73
CA VAL A 207 -29.75 -2.98 -28.50
C VAL A 207 -31.01 -3.74 -28.07
N MET A 208 -30.88 -5.03 -27.72
CA MET A 208 -31.99 -5.89 -27.25
C MET A 208 -31.79 -6.32 -25.80
N GLU A 209 -32.84 -6.26 -24.98
CA GLU A 209 -32.79 -6.51 -23.53
C GLU A 209 -32.39 -7.95 -23.15
N ASP A 210 -32.64 -8.93 -24.03
CA ASP A 210 -32.44 -10.37 -23.81
C ASP A 210 -31.00 -10.86 -24.04
N GLN A 211 -30.12 -10.01 -24.57
CA GLN A 211 -28.75 -10.38 -24.87
C GLN A 211 -27.84 -10.26 -23.66
N THR A 212 -26.87 -11.18 -23.55
CA THR A 212 -25.85 -11.16 -22.48
C THR A 212 -24.65 -10.31 -22.89
N THR A 213 -24.26 -9.36 -22.05
CA THR A 213 -23.01 -8.61 -22.22
C THR A 213 -21.89 -9.37 -21.53
N THR A 214 -20.87 -9.76 -22.29
CA THR A 214 -19.70 -10.45 -21.77
C THR A 214 -18.51 -9.51 -21.66
N VAL A 215 -17.95 -9.38 -20.46
CA VAL A 215 -16.72 -8.64 -20.19
C VAL A 215 -15.59 -9.64 -20.05
N LYS A 216 -14.67 -9.63 -21.01
CA LYS A 216 -13.44 -10.43 -20.96
C LYS A 216 -12.38 -9.67 -20.18
N ILE A 217 -11.72 -10.35 -19.25
CA ILE A 217 -10.72 -9.76 -18.36
C ILE A 217 -9.42 -10.54 -18.46
N HIS A 218 -8.31 -9.80 -18.53
CA HIS A 218 -6.97 -10.33 -18.44
C HIS A 218 -6.12 -9.45 -17.52
N LEU A 219 -5.50 -10.05 -16.51
CA LEU A 219 -4.61 -9.37 -15.58
C LEU A 219 -3.15 -9.61 -15.99
N GLN A 220 -2.41 -8.54 -16.27
CA GLN A 220 -0.97 -8.60 -16.46
C GLN A 220 -0.26 -8.13 -15.18
N CYS A 221 0.29 -9.08 -14.42
CA CYS A 221 1.07 -8.77 -13.22
C CYS A 221 2.46 -8.21 -13.58
N LEU A 222 2.78 -7.02 -13.04
CA LEU A 222 4.10 -6.40 -13.14
C LEU A 222 4.92 -6.61 -11.87
N ASN A 223 4.29 -6.44 -10.70
CA ASN A 223 4.92 -6.63 -9.40
C ASN A 223 3.92 -7.19 -8.39
N VAL A 224 4.40 -8.10 -7.55
CA VAL A 224 3.61 -8.72 -6.48
C VAL A 224 4.35 -8.61 -5.16
N LYS A 225 3.60 -8.38 -4.10
CA LYS A 225 4.12 -8.31 -2.74
C LYS A 225 3.14 -8.96 -1.79
N LEU A 226 3.64 -9.76 -0.86
CA LEU A 226 2.89 -10.21 0.30
C LEU A 226 3.48 -9.53 1.54
N ASP A 227 2.64 -8.78 2.25
CA ASP A 227 2.92 -8.26 3.59
C ASP A 227 2.34 -9.26 4.60
N GLU A 228 3.20 -10.13 5.12
CA GLU A 228 2.81 -11.21 6.03
C GLU A 228 2.31 -10.64 7.35
N LYS A 229 2.92 -9.55 7.83
CA LYS A 229 2.55 -8.91 9.09
C LYS A 229 1.11 -8.42 9.08
N ARG A 230 0.69 -7.86 7.95
CA ARG A 230 -0.68 -7.35 7.74
C ARG A 230 -1.59 -8.38 7.09
N SER A 231 -1.08 -9.52 6.63
CA SER A 231 -1.81 -10.50 5.80
C SER A 231 -2.41 -9.88 4.53
N ILE A 232 -1.67 -8.97 3.89
CA ILE A 232 -2.12 -8.24 2.69
C ILE A 232 -1.29 -8.65 1.48
N PHE A 233 -1.97 -9.16 0.46
CA PHE A 233 -1.41 -9.43 -0.85
C PHE A 233 -1.67 -8.24 -1.78
N THR A 234 -0.59 -7.65 -2.29
CA THR A 234 -0.63 -6.51 -3.21
C THR A 234 -0.19 -6.94 -4.60
N VAL A 235 -1.00 -6.60 -5.61
CA VAL A 235 -0.68 -6.78 -7.03
C VAL A 235 -0.69 -5.42 -7.71
N ASN A 236 0.44 -5.10 -8.35
CA ASN A 236 0.56 -3.99 -9.29
C ASN A 236 0.66 -4.56 -10.71
N GLY A 237 -0.16 -4.04 -11.61
CA GLY A 237 -0.23 -4.58 -12.95
C GLY A 237 -1.01 -3.71 -13.92
N VAL A 238 -1.38 -4.30 -15.04
CA VAL A 238 -2.33 -3.73 -16.01
C VAL A 238 -3.51 -4.68 -16.13
N MET A 239 -4.71 -4.15 -15.97
CA MET A 239 -5.94 -4.87 -16.25
C MET A 239 -6.40 -4.56 -17.67
N HIS A 240 -6.52 -5.59 -18.50
CA HIS A 240 -7.08 -5.50 -19.84
C HIS A 240 -8.51 -6.01 -19.80
N MET A 241 -9.43 -5.16 -20.25
CA MET A 241 -10.86 -5.46 -20.35
C MET A 241 -11.32 -5.31 -21.78
N LYS A 242 -12.14 -6.24 -22.24
CA LYS A 242 -12.72 -6.21 -23.58
C LYS A 242 -14.19 -6.60 -23.52
N TRP A 243 -15.04 -5.78 -24.12
CA TRP A 243 -16.47 -6.07 -24.29
C TRP A 243 -16.92 -5.62 -25.68
N ASN A 244 -18.14 -5.97 -26.05
CA ASN A 244 -18.78 -5.48 -27.27
C ASN A 244 -19.91 -4.52 -26.88
N ASP A 245 -19.86 -3.32 -27.43
CA ASP A 245 -20.87 -2.28 -27.30
C ASP A 245 -21.60 -2.13 -28.64
N GLU A 246 -22.86 -2.54 -28.66
CA GLU A 246 -23.65 -2.52 -29.89
C GLU A 246 -24.12 -1.12 -30.29
N LYS A 247 -24.21 -0.20 -29.32
CA LYS A 247 -24.59 1.20 -29.53
C LYS A 247 -23.41 2.01 -30.11
N MET A 248 -22.17 1.53 -29.93
CA MET A 248 -20.93 2.12 -30.44
C MET A 248 -20.46 1.52 -31.76
N ARG A 249 -21.39 1.26 -32.70
CA ARG A 249 -21.09 0.78 -34.05
C ARG A 249 -21.28 1.89 -35.07
N TRP A 250 -20.33 2.02 -36.00
CA TRP A 250 -20.44 2.98 -37.09
C TRP A 250 -19.84 2.44 -38.38
N ASN A 251 -20.24 3.02 -39.51
CA ASN A 251 -19.66 2.69 -40.82
C ASN A 251 -18.43 3.58 -41.08
N PRO A 252 -17.20 3.04 -41.13
CA PRO A 252 -15.99 3.84 -41.38
C PRO A 252 -16.04 4.63 -42.69
N LEU A 253 -16.70 4.09 -43.71
CA LEU A 253 -16.80 4.75 -45.03
C LEU A 253 -17.54 6.09 -44.97
N ALA A 254 -18.46 6.26 -44.00
CA ALA A 254 -19.18 7.52 -43.79
C ALA A 254 -18.32 8.60 -43.12
N TYR A 255 -17.18 8.22 -42.53
CA TYR A 255 -16.32 9.08 -41.72
C TYR A 255 -14.85 8.99 -42.16
N ASN A 256 -14.60 9.01 -43.48
CA ASN A 256 -13.25 9.01 -44.05
C ASN A 256 -12.36 7.84 -43.57
N ASN A 257 -12.94 6.64 -43.48
CA ASN A 257 -12.29 5.40 -43.02
C ASN A 257 -11.77 5.43 -41.57
N VAL A 258 -12.32 6.30 -40.71
CA VAL A 258 -12.02 6.26 -39.27
C VAL A 258 -12.63 4.98 -38.68
N SER A 259 -11.78 4.08 -38.20
CA SER A 259 -12.17 2.78 -37.62
C SER A 259 -12.03 2.71 -36.10
N LEU A 260 -11.44 3.73 -35.47
CA LEU A 260 -11.10 3.73 -34.05
C LEU A 260 -11.37 5.10 -33.42
N LEU A 261 -11.91 5.10 -32.21
CA LEU A 261 -12.13 6.29 -31.38
C LEU A 261 -11.59 6.10 -29.97
N TYR A 262 -11.09 7.19 -29.40
CA TYR A 262 -10.66 7.27 -28.02
C TYR A 262 -11.70 8.03 -27.19
N PHE A 263 -11.95 7.52 -25.99
CA PHE A 263 -12.85 8.09 -25.00
C PHE A 263 -12.13 8.26 -23.67
N THR A 264 -12.46 9.32 -22.94
CA THR A 264 -12.01 9.51 -21.57
C THR A 264 -12.82 8.63 -20.61
N ASN A 265 -12.38 8.55 -19.36
CA ASN A 265 -12.95 7.64 -18.38
C ASN A 265 -14.45 7.93 -18.16
N ARG A 266 -15.30 6.90 -18.24
CA ARG A 266 -16.77 6.96 -18.07
C ARG A 266 -17.55 7.83 -19.08
N GLU A 267 -16.96 8.20 -20.22
CA GLU A 267 -17.71 8.83 -21.32
C GLU A 267 -18.62 7.84 -22.06
N ILE A 268 -18.25 6.57 -22.04
CA ILE A 268 -19.05 5.46 -22.55
C ILE A 268 -19.26 4.44 -21.43
N TRP A 269 -20.18 3.49 -21.63
CA TRP A 269 -20.45 2.47 -20.63
C TRP A 269 -19.18 1.68 -20.32
N GLN A 270 -18.94 1.50 -19.02
CA GLN A 270 -17.82 0.73 -18.49
C GLN A 270 -18.35 -0.19 -17.38
N PRO A 271 -17.80 -1.40 -17.24
CA PRO A 271 -18.20 -2.32 -16.19
C PRO A 271 -17.78 -1.82 -14.81
N ASP A 272 -18.67 -1.96 -13.83
CA ASP A 272 -18.44 -1.61 -12.43
C ASP A 272 -17.76 -2.77 -11.69
N ILE A 273 -16.44 -2.91 -11.83
CA ILE A 273 -15.71 -4.03 -11.20
C ILE A 273 -15.22 -3.65 -9.79
N ILE A 274 -15.42 -4.55 -8.83
CA ILE A 274 -14.94 -4.46 -7.46
C ILE A 274 -14.04 -5.64 -7.11
N LEU A 275 -13.13 -5.43 -6.16
CA LEU A 275 -12.37 -6.48 -5.49
C LEU A 275 -13.14 -6.87 -4.22
N VAL A 276 -13.70 -8.07 -4.22
CA VAL A 276 -14.59 -8.57 -3.16
C VAL A 276 -13.84 -8.82 -1.86
N ASN A 277 -12.65 -9.41 -1.95
CA ASN A 277 -11.80 -9.73 -0.80
C ASN A 277 -10.75 -8.64 -0.51
N ALA A 278 -11.10 -7.36 -0.76
CA ALA A 278 -10.20 -6.23 -0.56
C ALA A 278 -9.78 -6.05 0.90
N ALA A 279 -8.48 -5.78 1.13
CA ALA A 279 -7.92 -5.49 2.44
C ALA A 279 -7.88 -4.00 2.81
N GLY A 280 -7.89 -3.12 1.80
CA GLY A 280 -7.85 -1.67 1.94
C GLY A 280 -9.11 -0.97 1.45
N HIS A 281 -8.99 0.31 1.10
CA HIS A 281 -10.07 1.04 0.44
C HIS A 281 -10.31 0.46 -0.96
N GLY A 282 -11.40 -0.30 -1.15
CA GLY A 282 -11.78 -0.92 -2.42
C GLY A 282 -12.23 0.05 -3.53
N SER A 283 -11.85 1.32 -3.44
CA SER A 283 -12.18 2.38 -4.40
C SER A 283 -10.95 2.74 -5.24
N GLY A 284 -11.15 3.03 -6.53
CA GLY A 284 -10.04 3.49 -7.39
C GLY A 284 -9.08 2.38 -7.80
N LEU A 285 -9.58 1.16 -8.01
CA LEU A 285 -8.80 -0.01 -8.45
C LEU A 285 -8.05 0.27 -9.76
N PHE A 286 -8.67 1.06 -10.64
CA PHE A 286 -8.22 1.35 -12.00
C PHE A 286 -7.77 2.82 -12.12
N GLY A 287 -6.66 3.05 -12.80
CA GLY A 287 -6.19 4.39 -13.16
C GLY A 287 -6.94 5.02 -14.34
N GLU A 288 -6.72 6.33 -14.52
CA GLU A 288 -7.31 7.10 -15.61
C GLU A 288 -6.56 6.85 -16.92
N THR A 289 -7.16 6.06 -17.80
CA THR A 289 -6.64 5.72 -19.12
C THR A 289 -7.75 5.83 -20.16
N PRO A 290 -7.43 6.15 -21.42
CA PRO A 290 -8.44 6.23 -22.45
C PRO A 290 -9.04 4.86 -22.76
N VAL A 291 -10.34 4.83 -23.01
CA VAL A 291 -11.05 3.67 -23.55
C VAL A 291 -11.03 3.76 -25.07
N VAL A 292 -10.82 2.62 -25.73
CA VAL A 292 -10.73 2.54 -27.18
C VAL A 292 -11.91 1.75 -27.71
N ALA A 293 -12.73 2.37 -28.56
CA ALA A 293 -13.79 1.68 -29.30
C ALA A 293 -13.40 1.56 -30.78
N ASN A 294 -13.70 0.40 -31.37
CA ASN A 294 -13.57 0.15 -32.79
C ASN A 294 -14.92 0.24 -33.49
N SER A 295 -14.91 0.44 -34.81
CA SER A 295 -16.13 0.61 -35.62
C SER A 295 -17.07 -0.59 -35.61
N ASP A 296 -16.56 -1.78 -35.28
CA ASP A 296 -17.34 -3.01 -35.13
C ASP A 296 -18.09 -3.12 -33.79
N GLY A 297 -17.92 -2.13 -32.90
CA GLY A 297 -18.47 -2.11 -31.55
C GLY A 297 -17.58 -2.78 -30.51
N SER A 298 -16.41 -3.31 -30.88
CA SER A 298 -15.48 -3.88 -29.90
C SER A 298 -14.82 -2.75 -29.11
N VAL A 299 -14.91 -2.84 -27.78
CA VAL A 299 -14.35 -1.86 -26.85
C VAL A 299 -13.26 -2.51 -26.03
N THR A 300 -12.14 -1.81 -25.88
CA THR A 300 -10.98 -2.24 -25.10
C THR A 300 -10.58 -1.16 -24.11
N TRP A 301 -10.34 -1.57 -22.87
CA TRP A 301 -9.84 -0.69 -21.82
C TRP A 301 -8.68 -1.36 -21.11
N SER A 302 -7.50 -0.72 -21.16
CA SER A 302 -6.29 -1.20 -20.53
C SER A 302 -5.85 -0.19 -19.49
N SER A 303 -6.02 -0.54 -18.22
CA SER A 303 -5.78 0.38 -17.11
C SER A 303 -4.71 -0.18 -16.16
N PRO A 304 -3.78 0.66 -15.65
CA PRO A 304 -2.97 0.27 -14.51
C PRO A 304 -3.89 -0.05 -13.33
N VAL A 305 -3.51 -1.06 -12.55
CA VAL A 305 -4.30 -1.56 -11.42
C VAL A 305 -3.42 -1.72 -10.18
N HIS A 306 -3.98 -1.37 -9.03
CA HIS A 306 -3.42 -1.61 -7.70
C HIS A 306 -4.44 -2.38 -6.88
N LEU A 307 -4.21 -3.67 -6.68
CA LEU A 307 -5.11 -4.57 -5.96
C LEU A 307 -4.49 -4.93 -4.61
N GLU A 308 -5.25 -4.76 -3.53
CA GLU A 308 -4.87 -5.21 -2.18
C GLU A 308 -5.94 -6.15 -1.64
N ALA A 309 -5.60 -7.43 -1.46
CA ALA A 309 -6.51 -8.46 -0.98
C ALA A 309 -6.00 -9.11 0.31
N TRP A 310 -6.91 -9.64 1.11
CA TRP A 310 -6.55 -10.46 2.27
C TRP A 310 -5.94 -11.78 1.81
N CYS A 311 -4.76 -12.11 2.32
CA CYS A 311 -4.10 -13.39 2.08
C CYS A 311 -3.45 -13.90 3.38
N PRO A 312 -3.99 -14.96 4.00
CA PRO A 312 -3.37 -15.55 5.18
C PRO A 312 -2.06 -16.24 4.81
N SER A 313 -0.99 -15.95 5.56
CA SER A 313 0.33 -16.56 5.35
C SER A 313 0.57 -17.75 6.30
N ASP A 314 1.04 -18.89 5.79
CA ASP A 314 1.53 -20.01 6.61
C ASP A 314 3.06 -20.03 6.65
N LEU A 315 3.64 -19.87 7.84
CA LEU A 315 5.07 -19.68 8.03
C LEU A 315 5.80 -20.94 8.55
N ASN A 316 5.14 -22.11 8.49
CA ASN A 316 5.72 -23.40 8.89
C ASN A 316 7.06 -23.71 8.22
N ASN A 317 7.18 -23.40 6.92
CA ASN A 317 8.39 -23.68 6.14
C ASN A 317 9.23 -22.43 5.88
N TRP A 318 9.02 -21.35 6.64
CA TRP A 318 9.79 -20.11 6.47
C TRP A 318 11.30 -20.38 6.64
N PRO A 319 12.18 -19.83 5.78
CA PRO A 319 11.93 -18.91 4.65
C PRO A 319 11.74 -19.61 3.28
N ASN A 320 11.63 -20.95 3.24
CA ASN A 320 11.29 -21.72 2.04
C ASN A 320 9.76 -21.85 1.85
N ASP A 321 9.02 -20.83 2.26
CA ASP A 321 7.57 -20.81 2.27
C ASP A 321 6.97 -20.54 0.89
N GLN A 322 5.77 -21.09 0.69
CA GLN A 322 4.92 -20.83 -0.47
C GLN A 322 3.54 -20.43 0.01
N HIS A 323 2.96 -19.41 -0.64
CA HIS A 323 1.64 -18.90 -0.29
C HIS A 323 0.76 -18.87 -1.53
N THR A 324 -0.49 -19.28 -1.39
CA THR A 324 -1.49 -19.15 -2.44
C THR A 324 -2.47 -18.08 -2.04
N CYS A 325 -2.42 -16.94 -2.74
CA CYS A 325 -3.29 -15.80 -2.49
C CYS A 325 -4.40 -15.73 -3.54
N GLU A 326 -5.59 -15.35 -3.09
CA GLU A 326 -6.77 -15.23 -3.94
C GLU A 326 -7.09 -13.76 -4.24
N LEU A 327 -7.46 -13.44 -5.48
CA LEU A 327 -8.09 -12.19 -5.87
C LEU A 327 -9.48 -12.51 -6.41
N THR A 328 -10.50 -11.96 -5.78
CA THR A 328 -11.90 -12.22 -6.14
C THR A 328 -12.50 -10.95 -6.76
N LEU A 329 -12.68 -10.93 -8.08
CA LEU A 329 -13.29 -9.82 -8.81
C LEU A 329 -14.75 -10.11 -9.10
N SER A 330 -15.61 -9.11 -8.95
CA SER A 330 -17.04 -9.21 -9.28
C SER A 330 -17.58 -7.86 -9.74
N PHE A 331 -18.79 -7.85 -10.27
CA PHE A 331 -19.51 -6.60 -10.51
C PHE A 331 -19.98 -5.98 -9.18
N ALA A 332 -20.05 -4.66 -9.11
CA ALA A 332 -20.49 -3.94 -7.92
C ALA A 332 -22.01 -4.02 -7.75
N SER A 333 -22.73 -3.99 -8.87
CA SER A 333 -24.19 -3.98 -8.89
C SER A 333 -24.74 -5.20 -9.62
N LYS A 334 -25.90 -5.68 -9.17
CA LYS A 334 -26.62 -6.76 -9.82
C LYS A 334 -27.21 -6.28 -11.14
N HIS A 335 -26.65 -6.76 -12.24
CA HIS A 335 -27.19 -6.57 -13.57
C HIS A 335 -27.65 -7.93 -14.12
N GLN A 336 -28.85 -7.98 -14.70
CA GLN A 336 -29.29 -9.17 -15.43
C GLN A 336 -28.42 -9.33 -16.70
N LEU A 337 -28.05 -10.56 -17.03
CA LEU A 337 -27.35 -10.91 -18.27
C LEU A 337 -26.00 -10.18 -18.46
N LEU A 338 -25.24 -10.03 -17.37
CA LEU A 338 -23.85 -9.56 -17.41
C LEU A 338 -22.93 -10.69 -16.94
N GLN A 339 -21.93 -11.02 -17.76
CA GLN A 339 -21.01 -12.14 -17.49
C GLN A 339 -19.56 -11.67 -17.53
N MET A 340 -18.80 -12.08 -16.54
CA MET A 340 -17.35 -11.89 -16.48
C MET A 340 -16.65 -13.17 -16.93
N LEU A 341 -15.75 -13.07 -17.91
CA LEU A 341 -14.95 -14.21 -18.39
C LEU A 341 -13.47 -13.89 -18.31
N PHE A 342 -12.69 -14.82 -17.79
CA PHE A 342 -11.23 -14.70 -17.82
C PHE A 342 -10.69 -15.11 -19.19
N GLU A 343 -9.91 -14.24 -19.82
CA GLU A 343 -9.23 -14.57 -21.07
C GLU A 343 -7.90 -15.26 -20.74
N ASN A 344 -7.88 -16.59 -20.90
CA ASN A 344 -6.71 -17.45 -20.76
C ASN A 344 -5.67 -17.13 -21.83
N SER A 345 -4.98 -16.00 -21.71
CA SER A 345 -3.65 -15.86 -22.26
C SER A 345 -2.66 -16.27 -21.16
N THR A 346 -1.60 -16.98 -21.53
CA THR A 346 -0.55 -17.34 -20.58
C THR A 346 -0.10 -16.07 -19.88
N MET A 347 -0.45 -15.87 -18.60
CA MET A 347 0.15 -14.78 -17.83
C MET A 347 1.63 -15.12 -17.79
N ARG A 348 2.41 -14.52 -18.70
CA ARG A 348 3.85 -14.46 -18.51
C ARG A 348 4.02 -13.30 -17.56
N PRO A 349 4.21 -13.54 -16.24
CA PRO A 349 4.47 -12.43 -15.36
C PRO A 349 5.71 -11.74 -15.91
N VAL A 350 5.59 -10.44 -16.19
CA VAL A 350 6.76 -9.62 -16.52
C VAL A 350 7.42 -9.36 -15.18
N GLN A 351 8.04 -10.40 -14.61
CA GLN A 351 8.69 -10.31 -13.32
C GLN A 351 9.87 -9.35 -13.47
N THR A 352 9.80 -8.26 -12.71
CA THR A 352 10.97 -7.43 -12.47
C THR A 352 12.00 -8.27 -11.73
N THR A 353 13.19 -8.38 -12.31
CA THR A 353 14.33 -9.04 -11.67
C THR A 353 14.58 -8.41 -10.29
N GLY A 354 14.60 -9.22 -9.23
CA GLY A 354 14.91 -8.76 -7.86
C GLY A 354 13.72 -8.52 -6.94
N SER A 355 12.51 -8.98 -7.28
CA SER A 355 11.40 -9.04 -6.32
C SER A 355 11.67 -10.04 -5.18
N GLU A 356 11.12 -9.76 -4.00
CA GLU A 356 11.16 -10.68 -2.85
C GLU A 356 10.39 -11.98 -3.13
N TRP A 357 9.36 -11.88 -3.98
CA TRP A 357 8.42 -12.94 -4.30
C TRP A 357 8.51 -13.33 -5.77
N GLU A 358 8.52 -14.63 -6.02
CA GLU A 358 8.44 -15.26 -7.34
C GLU A 358 7.05 -15.88 -7.51
N ILE A 359 6.38 -15.61 -8.63
CA ILE A 359 5.12 -16.27 -9.02
C ILE A 359 5.47 -17.63 -9.64
N ILE A 360 5.07 -18.72 -8.99
CA ILE A 360 5.29 -20.10 -9.50
C ILE A 360 4.18 -20.52 -10.46
N SER A 361 2.94 -20.24 -10.08
CA SER A 361 1.75 -20.65 -10.82
C SER A 361 0.61 -19.68 -10.59
N HIS A 362 -0.37 -19.76 -11.50
CA HIS A 362 -1.59 -19.01 -11.41
C HIS A 362 -2.74 -19.84 -11.99
N VAL A 363 -3.91 -19.74 -11.38
CA VAL A 363 -5.15 -20.36 -11.85
C VAL A 363 -6.23 -19.29 -11.79
N ALA A 364 -7.01 -19.16 -12.86
CA ALA A 364 -8.09 -18.18 -12.91
C ALA A 364 -9.34 -18.85 -13.46
N GLU A 365 -10.44 -18.72 -12.73
CA GLU A 365 -11.72 -19.36 -13.06
C GLU A 365 -12.88 -18.37 -12.92
N SER A 366 -13.83 -18.42 -13.84
CA SER A 366 -15.09 -17.68 -13.71
C SER A 366 -16.00 -18.39 -12.72
N ALA A 367 -16.52 -17.66 -11.73
CA ALA A 367 -17.35 -18.22 -10.67
C ALA A 367 -18.53 -17.29 -10.34
N LEU A 368 -19.51 -17.83 -9.61
CA LEU A 368 -20.53 -17.02 -8.95
C LEU A 368 -20.00 -16.59 -7.58
N VAL A 369 -19.91 -15.28 -7.37
CA VAL A 369 -19.29 -14.67 -6.19
C VAL A 369 -20.35 -13.97 -5.36
N SER A 370 -20.36 -14.22 -4.05
CA SER A 370 -21.17 -13.49 -3.08
C SER A 370 -20.51 -12.16 -2.73
N VAL A 371 -21.22 -11.04 -2.92
CA VAL A 371 -20.70 -9.73 -2.53
C VAL A 371 -21.00 -9.44 -1.06
N PRO A 372 -20.03 -8.95 -0.25
CA PRO A 372 -20.23 -8.64 1.15
C PRO A 372 -21.41 -7.68 1.37
N GLY A 373 -22.32 -8.03 2.27
CA GLY A 373 -23.52 -7.23 2.57
C GLY A 373 -24.71 -7.46 1.63
N SER A 374 -24.62 -8.40 0.68
CA SER A 374 -25.71 -8.83 -0.19
C SER A 374 -25.90 -10.36 -0.14
N THR A 375 -27.12 -10.83 -0.38
CA THR A 375 -27.43 -12.26 -0.60
C THR A 375 -27.34 -12.66 -2.08
N ASP A 376 -27.08 -11.71 -2.97
CA ASP A 376 -27.00 -11.96 -4.40
C ASP A 376 -25.66 -12.58 -4.80
N LEU A 377 -25.75 -13.59 -5.67
CA LEU A 377 -24.59 -14.19 -6.36
C LEU A 377 -24.42 -13.50 -7.72
N LEU A 378 -23.25 -12.89 -7.92
CA LEU A 378 -22.90 -12.17 -9.14
C LEU A 378 -21.83 -12.93 -9.93
N SER A 379 -21.79 -12.73 -11.25
CA SER A 379 -20.71 -13.26 -12.07
C SER A 379 -19.40 -12.56 -11.72
N GLY A 380 -18.37 -13.34 -11.43
CA GLY A 380 -17.04 -12.86 -11.07
C GLY A 380 -15.93 -13.80 -11.54
N ILE A 381 -14.69 -13.44 -11.22
CA ILE A 381 -13.49 -14.22 -11.49
C ILE A 381 -12.73 -14.39 -10.19
N VAL A 382 -12.30 -15.64 -9.93
CA VAL A 382 -11.39 -15.99 -8.85
C VAL A 382 -10.02 -16.26 -9.45
N ILE A 383 -9.03 -15.45 -9.08
CA ILE A 383 -7.64 -15.60 -9.52
C ILE A 383 -6.80 -16.04 -8.33
N GLN A 384 -6.27 -17.26 -8.38
CA GLN A 384 -5.33 -17.79 -7.40
C GLN A 384 -3.90 -17.65 -7.93
N ILE A 385 -3.03 -17.02 -7.15
CA ILE A 385 -1.63 -16.81 -7.48
C ILE A 385 -0.78 -17.47 -6.39
N THR A 386 0.06 -18.42 -6.78
CA THR A 386 1.00 -19.08 -5.88
C THR A 386 2.36 -18.41 -5.96
N LEU A 387 2.81 -17.90 -4.81
CA LEU A 387 4.06 -17.19 -4.62
C LEU A 387 5.06 -18.07 -3.87
N LYS A 388 6.34 -17.91 -4.19
CA LYS A 388 7.48 -18.46 -3.45
C LYS A 388 8.43 -17.35 -3.06
N ARG A 389 8.92 -17.40 -1.82
CA ARG A 389 9.90 -16.43 -1.35
C ARG A 389 11.27 -16.68 -1.98
N ASN A 390 11.91 -15.59 -2.40
CA ASN A 390 13.34 -15.60 -2.70
C ASN A 390 14.14 -15.58 -1.40
N ASN A 391 14.66 -16.75 -1.00
CA ASN A 391 15.13 -17.00 0.36
C ASN A 391 16.64 -16.89 0.59
N GLY A 392 17.44 -16.63 -0.46
CA GLY A 392 18.90 -16.70 -0.36
C GLY A 392 19.50 -15.72 0.66
N SER A 393 18.95 -14.51 0.74
CA SER A 393 19.34 -13.50 1.73
C SER A 393 18.91 -13.89 3.14
N TYR A 394 17.68 -14.38 3.31
CA TYR A 394 17.13 -14.78 4.61
C TYR A 394 17.93 -15.94 5.23
N LYS A 395 18.28 -16.98 4.45
CA LYS A 395 19.11 -18.08 4.95
C LYS A 395 20.45 -17.56 5.48
N THR A 396 21.11 -16.69 4.74
CA THR A 396 22.42 -16.13 5.13
C THR A 396 22.30 -15.22 6.36
N LEU A 397 21.29 -14.35 6.39
CA LEU A 397 21.09 -13.35 7.43
C LEU A 397 20.74 -13.97 8.79
N PHE A 398 19.93 -15.03 8.81
CA PHE A 398 19.44 -15.64 10.05
C PHE A 398 20.23 -16.87 10.49
N VAL A 399 20.84 -17.65 9.59
CA VAL A 399 21.63 -18.81 10.05
C VAL A 399 23.00 -18.39 10.60
N GLY A 400 23.64 -17.36 10.00
CA GLY A 400 24.98 -16.90 10.37
C GLY A 400 25.14 -16.49 11.85
N PRO A 401 24.29 -15.60 12.39
CA PRO A 401 24.33 -15.19 13.79
C PRO A 401 24.10 -16.34 14.76
N PHE A 402 23.25 -17.30 14.40
CA PHE A 402 23.00 -18.49 15.21
C PHE A 402 24.26 -19.36 15.31
N ILE A 403 24.97 -19.59 14.21
CA ILE A 403 26.28 -20.28 14.19
C ILE A 403 27.29 -19.52 15.06
N ALA A 404 27.36 -18.19 14.95
CA ALA A 404 28.26 -17.39 15.77
C ALA A 404 27.96 -17.54 17.27
N CYS A 405 26.69 -17.57 17.67
CA CYS A 405 26.27 -17.82 19.04
C CYS A 405 26.67 -19.23 19.51
N ILE A 406 26.47 -20.27 18.69
CA ILE A 406 26.91 -21.65 19.00
C ILE A 406 28.42 -21.66 19.30
N LEU A 407 29.23 -21.06 18.44
CA LEU A 407 30.68 -21.01 18.63
C LEU A 407 31.06 -20.28 19.92
N MET A 408 30.40 -19.16 20.23
CA MET A 408 30.62 -18.42 21.48
C MET A 408 30.28 -19.24 22.73
N THR A 409 29.21 -20.04 22.70
CA THR A 409 28.85 -20.95 23.80
C THR A 409 29.92 -22.03 23.99
N LEU A 410 30.37 -22.66 22.90
CA LEU A 410 31.38 -23.71 22.95
C LEU A 410 32.73 -23.18 23.43
N ILE A 411 33.14 -22.00 22.98
CA ILE A 411 34.36 -21.31 23.45
C ILE A 411 34.27 -21.00 24.95
N SER A 412 33.10 -20.55 25.44
CA SER A 412 32.89 -20.29 26.87
C SER A 412 33.14 -21.55 27.72
N PHE A 413 32.63 -22.71 27.32
CA PHE A 413 32.90 -23.95 28.03
C PHE A 413 34.37 -24.39 27.92
N TRP A 414 35.07 -24.01 26.84
CA TRP A 414 36.48 -24.37 26.67
C TRP A 414 37.44 -23.51 27.48
N LEU A 415 37.07 -22.25 27.75
CA LEU A 415 37.84 -21.31 28.57
C LEU A 415 38.06 -21.84 30.01
N PRO A 416 39.22 -21.54 30.64
CA PRO A 416 39.48 -21.92 32.02
C PRO A 416 38.42 -21.35 32.98
N PRO A 417 38.01 -22.10 34.03
CA PRO A 417 37.02 -21.67 35.03
C PRO A 417 37.32 -20.33 35.70
N THR A 418 38.59 -19.96 35.81
CA THR A 418 39.04 -18.74 36.51
C THR A 418 38.97 -17.49 35.63
N ASP A 419 38.80 -17.67 34.31
CA ASP A 419 38.84 -16.59 33.33
C ASP A 419 37.53 -15.78 33.32
N GLN A 420 37.67 -14.45 33.41
CA GLN A 420 36.55 -13.51 33.38
C GLN A 420 35.88 -13.42 32.00
N TYR A 421 36.59 -13.79 30.92
CA TYR A 421 36.03 -13.75 29.56
C TYR A 421 34.92 -14.79 29.33
N LYS A 422 34.84 -15.83 30.19
CA LYS A 422 33.80 -16.87 30.13
C LYS A 422 32.38 -16.28 30.22
N ILE A 423 32.13 -15.46 31.25
CA ILE A 423 30.83 -14.79 31.44
C ILE A 423 30.59 -13.81 30.29
N LEU A 424 31.60 -13.03 29.90
CA LEU A 424 31.48 -12.04 28.84
C LEU A 424 31.02 -12.69 27.51
N CYS A 425 31.64 -13.79 27.10
CA CYS A 425 31.26 -14.53 25.89
C CYS A 425 29.79 -14.97 25.91
N THR A 426 29.32 -15.52 27.04
CA THR A 426 27.92 -15.94 27.19
C THR A 426 26.96 -14.76 27.14
N CYS A 427 27.27 -13.65 27.82
CA CYS A 427 26.46 -12.44 27.80
C CYS A 427 26.37 -11.83 26.40
N CYS A 428 27.49 -11.75 25.66
CA CYS A 428 27.49 -11.27 24.28
C CYS A 428 26.59 -12.13 23.39
N GLY A 429 26.67 -13.46 23.49
CA GLY A 429 25.80 -14.35 22.71
C GLY A 429 24.32 -14.21 23.07
N MET A 430 23.97 -14.01 24.34
CA MET A 430 22.58 -13.73 24.74
C MET A 430 22.05 -12.43 24.14
N ILE A 431 22.86 -11.36 24.11
CA ILE A 431 22.48 -10.07 23.51
C ILE A 431 22.22 -10.24 22.00
N ILE A 432 23.09 -10.97 21.29
CA ILE A 432 22.93 -11.25 19.86
C ILE A 432 21.62 -12.02 19.63
N LEU A 433 21.38 -13.12 20.35
CA LEU A 433 20.13 -13.89 20.21
C LEU A 433 18.89 -13.05 20.51
N SER A 434 18.92 -12.25 21.59
CA SER A 434 17.81 -11.39 21.99
C SER A 434 17.49 -10.34 20.91
N LYS A 435 18.52 -9.76 20.28
CA LYS A 435 18.34 -8.84 19.15
C LYS A 435 17.66 -9.51 17.95
N PHE A 436 18.07 -10.71 17.59
CA PHE A 436 17.45 -11.44 16.48
C PHE A 436 16.02 -11.89 16.80
N ILE A 437 15.72 -12.28 18.04
CA ILE A 437 14.34 -12.59 18.47
C ILE A 437 13.44 -11.35 18.34
N ILE A 438 13.93 -10.17 18.73
CA ILE A 438 13.19 -8.90 18.54
C ILE A 438 12.97 -8.64 17.05
N GLU A 439 13.99 -8.88 16.22
CA GLU A 439 13.88 -8.68 14.77
C GLU A 439 12.87 -9.63 14.12
N PHE A 440 12.83 -10.90 14.55
CA PHE A 440 11.75 -11.81 14.16
C PHE A 440 10.37 -11.28 14.56
N GLY A 441 10.22 -10.68 15.74
CA GLY A 441 8.97 -10.03 16.16
C GLY A 441 8.57 -8.82 15.32
N ASN A 442 9.53 -8.18 14.64
CA ASN A 442 9.25 -7.06 13.74
C ASN A 442 8.83 -7.54 12.35
N LEU A 443 9.43 -8.62 11.86
CA LEU A 443 9.24 -9.19 10.53
C LEU A 443 8.02 -10.11 10.44
N LEU A 444 7.77 -10.94 11.47
CA LEU A 444 6.71 -11.93 11.45
C LEU A 444 5.37 -11.34 11.94
N PRO A 445 4.22 -11.76 11.39
CA PRO A 445 2.90 -11.39 11.91
C PRO A 445 2.71 -11.83 13.37
N THR A 446 2.06 -10.96 14.16
CA THR A 446 1.68 -11.27 15.54
C THR A 446 0.55 -12.31 15.64
N PRO A 447 -0.43 -12.38 14.71
CA PRO A 447 -1.35 -13.51 14.60
C PRO A 447 -0.91 -14.47 13.48
N ALA A 448 0.30 -15.03 13.55
CA ALA A 448 0.66 -16.12 12.64
C ALA A 448 -0.13 -17.38 13.03
N TYR A 449 -0.82 -18.02 12.07
CA TYR A 449 -1.48 -19.31 12.29
C TYR A 449 -0.50 -20.36 12.81
N ASN A 450 0.73 -20.32 12.29
CA ASN A 450 1.84 -21.13 12.75
C ASN A 450 3.10 -20.29 12.90
N VAL A 451 3.88 -20.59 13.93
CA VAL A 451 5.15 -19.91 14.22
C VAL A 451 6.30 -20.62 13.50
N PRO A 452 7.23 -19.89 12.85
CA PRO A 452 8.38 -20.51 12.18
C PRO A 452 9.22 -21.41 13.11
N PRO A 453 9.62 -22.61 12.67
CA PRO A 453 10.50 -23.50 13.43
C PRO A 453 11.83 -22.85 13.82
N ILE A 454 12.38 -21.98 12.97
CA ILE A 454 13.62 -21.24 13.27
C ILE A 454 13.47 -20.32 14.49
N LEU A 455 12.29 -19.72 14.72
CA LEU A 455 12.08 -18.89 15.90
C LEU A 455 12.11 -19.72 17.18
N PHE A 456 11.55 -20.93 17.16
CA PHE A 456 11.67 -21.88 18.28
C PHE A 456 13.14 -22.22 18.55
N ALA A 457 13.95 -22.41 17.51
CA ALA A 457 15.38 -22.68 17.65
C ALA A 457 16.13 -21.50 18.31
N TYR A 458 15.79 -20.26 17.96
CA TYR A 458 16.35 -19.08 18.62
C TYR A 458 15.95 -18.96 20.09
N CYS A 459 14.66 -19.20 20.40
CA CYS A 459 14.15 -19.19 21.77
C CYS A 459 14.81 -20.29 22.62
N SER A 460 14.91 -21.51 22.09
CA SER A 460 15.57 -22.62 22.80
C SER A 460 17.07 -22.38 22.95
N GLY A 461 17.72 -21.78 21.96
CA GLY A 461 19.11 -21.32 22.04
C GLY A 461 19.32 -20.27 23.14
N LEU A 462 18.39 -19.33 23.32
CA LEU A 462 18.45 -18.34 24.39
C LEU A 462 18.33 -19.01 25.77
N ILE A 463 17.38 -19.95 25.94
CA ILE A 463 17.23 -20.72 27.18
C ILE A 463 18.52 -21.52 27.48
N ALA A 464 19.09 -22.17 26.46
CA ALA A 464 20.35 -22.89 26.59
C ALA A 464 21.49 -21.95 27.01
N MET A 465 21.55 -20.73 26.49
CA MET A 465 22.55 -19.74 26.90
C MET A 465 22.38 -19.27 28.35
N VAL A 466 21.15 -19.11 28.82
CA VAL A 466 20.86 -18.81 30.24
C VAL A 466 21.33 -19.96 31.14
N LEU A 467 21.06 -21.21 30.76
CA LEU A 467 21.57 -22.38 31.49
C LEU A 467 23.10 -22.47 31.46
N SER A 468 23.73 -22.16 30.33
CA SER A 468 25.20 -22.08 30.18
C SER A 468 25.80 -21.02 31.11
N LEU A 469 25.15 -19.86 31.27
CA LEU A 469 25.57 -18.83 32.22
C LEU A 469 25.49 -19.35 33.67
N LEU A 470 24.40 -20.03 34.05
CA LEU A 470 24.26 -20.62 35.39
C LEU A 470 25.33 -21.67 35.67
N ILE A 471 25.65 -22.52 34.69
CA ILE A 471 26.76 -23.49 34.78
C ILE A 471 28.10 -22.76 34.93
N SER A 472 28.32 -21.70 34.16
CA SER A 472 29.55 -20.90 34.24
C SER A 472 29.72 -20.26 35.61
N ILE A 473 28.64 -19.71 36.19
CA ILE A 473 28.65 -19.16 37.56
C ILE A 473 28.95 -20.26 38.58
N LEU A 474 28.31 -21.44 38.47
CA LEU A 474 28.58 -22.58 39.35
C LEU A 474 30.06 -22.99 39.30
N VAL A 475 30.62 -23.13 38.10
CA VAL A 475 32.03 -23.50 37.88
C VAL A 475 32.98 -22.45 38.46
N ILE A 476 32.69 -21.15 38.28
CA ILE A 476 33.47 -20.06 38.89
C ILE A 476 33.38 -20.13 40.43
N CYS A 477 32.20 -20.38 40.99
CA CYS A 477 32.03 -20.52 42.43
C CYS A 477 32.85 -21.70 42.99
N LEU A 478 32.82 -22.86 42.33
CA LEU A 478 33.60 -24.04 42.74
C LEU A 478 35.11 -23.78 42.71
N THR A 479 35.59 -22.89 41.84
CA THR A 479 37.03 -22.60 41.70
C THR A 479 37.52 -21.41 42.52
N ARG A 480 36.67 -20.41 42.82
CA ARG A 480 37.07 -19.20 43.58
C ARG A 480 36.82 -19.31 45.07
N TYR A 481 35.75 -19.98 45.51
CA TYR A 481 35.53 -20.15 46.94
C TYR A 481 36.46 -21.23 47.48
N LYS A 482 37.27 -20.89 48.49
CA LYS A 482 38.12 -21.84 49.21
C LYS A 482 37.23 -22.78 50.02
N LEU A 483 36.82 -23.88 49.41
CA LEU A 483 36.00 -24.91 50.03
C LEU A 483 36.86 -25.68 51.03
N GLN A 484 36.54 -25.58 52.32
CA GLN A 484 37.22 -26.33 53.39
C GLN A 484 36.82 -27.80 53.42
N CYS A 485 35.74 -28.18 52.73
CA CYS A 485 35.30 -29.56 52.61
C CYS A 485 36.03 -30.29 51.48
N SER A 486 36.50 -31.50 51.79
CA SER A 486 37.04 -32.41 50.78
C SER A 486 35.93 -33.07 49.97
N LEU A 487 36.20 -33.33 48.70
CA LEU A 487 35.31 -34.09 47.83
C LEU A 487 35.14 -35.53 48.35
N PRO A 488 33.94 -36.13 48.23
CA PRO A 488 33.74 -37.51 48.65
C PRO A 488 34.72 -38.47 47.96
N ARG A 489 35.25 -39.46 48.69
CA ARG A 489 36.30 -40.38 48.21
C ARG A 489 35.99 -41.02 46.84
N LYS A 490 34.71 -41.36 46.58
CA LYS A 490 34.27 -41.92 45.29
C LYS A 490 34.44 -40.94 44.12
N VAL A 491 34.23 -39.65 44.35
CA VAL A 491 34.36 -38.60 43.33
C VAL A 491 35.83 -38.41 42.99
N CYS A 492 36.72 -38.35 43.99
CA CYS A 492 38.16 -38.26 43.77
C CYS A 492 38.70 -39.45 42.98
N TYR A 493 38.25 -40.68 43.27
CA TYR A 493 38.63 -41.87 42.51
C TYR A 493 38.24 -41.77 41.02
N ILE A 494 37.04 -41.25 40.72
CA ILE A 494 36.58 -41.03 39.35
C ILE A 494 37.42 -39.94 38.66
N LEU A 495 37.67 -38.82 39.35
CA LEU A 495 38.44 -37.69 38.81
C LEU A 495 39.91 -38.06 38.52
N SER A 496 40.48 -39.01 39.24
CA SER A 496 41.86 -39.49 39.02
C SER A 496 41.99 -40.55 37.91
N ASN A 497 40.89 -40.93 37.25
CA ASN A 497 40.92 -41.94 36.19
C ASN A 497 41.64 -41.40 34.93
N LYS A 498 42.71 -42.09 34.51
CA LYS A 498 43.51 -41.73 33.31
C LYS A 498 42.68 -41.66 32.02
N TYR A 499 41.64 -42.49 31.89
CA TYR A 499 40.76 -42.45 30.71
C TYR A 499 39.93 -41.17 30.65
N LEU A 500 39.43 -40.69 31.80
CA LEU A 500 38.65 -39.46 31.90
C LEU A 500 39.49 -38.24 31.48
N HIS A 501 40.73 -38.17 31.98
CA HIS A 501 41.69 -37.12 31.63
C HIS A 501 41.99 -37.07 30.13
N ARG A 502 42.13 -38.23 29.49
CA ARG A 502 42.40 -38.34 28.05
C ARG A 502 41.19 -37.95 27.19
N ILE A 503 39.98 -38.34 27.59
CA ILE A 503 38.74 -38.05 26.85
C ILE A 503 38.36 -36.56 26.95
N LEU A 504 38.46 -35.98 28.15
CA LEU A 504 38.03 -34.60 28.41
C LEU A 504 39.17 -33.56 28.29
N PHE A 505 40.38 -33.98 27.90
CA PHE A 505 41.57 -33.12 27.79
C PHE A 505 41.84 -32.31 29.07
N LEU A 506 41.83 -32.99 30.21
CA LEU A 506 42.03 -32.36 31.52
C LEU A 506 43.53 -32.13 31.80
N PRO A 507 43.88 -31.08 32.58
CA PRO A 507 45.26 -30.87 33.02
C PRO A 507 45.73 -32.02 33.92
N PRO A 508 47.03 -32.39 33.87
CA PRO A 508 47.57 -33.47 34.68
C PRO A 508 47.51 -33.14 36.18
N ILE A 509 47.22 -34.15 36.99
CA ILE A 509 47.28 -34.05 38.46
C ILE A 509 48.76 -34.15 38.86
N MET A 510 49.33 -33.06 39.40
CA MET A 510 50.66 -33.10 39.99
C MET A 510 50.59 -33.83 41.35
N ASN A 511 51.48 -34.81 41.55
CA ASN A 511 51.66 -35.68 42.73
C ASN A 511 50.56 -36.74 42.97
N THR A 512 50.74 -37.90 42.35
CA THR A 512 49.97 -39.13 42.66
C THR A 512 50.53 -39.95 43.83
N GLU A 513 51.70 -39.60 44.38
CA GLU A 513 52.45 -40.47 45.31
C GLU A 513 52.16 -40.26 46.81
N ASP A 514 51.49 -39.17 47.23
CA ASP A 514 51.26 -38.89 48.67
C ASP A 514 49.88 -39.32 49.20
N TYR A 515 49.03 -39.97 48.40
CA TYR A 515 47.78 -40.55 48.89
C TYR A 515 48.02 -41.91 49.57
N SER A 516 48.77 -41.90 50.67
CA SER A 516 48.58 -42.96 51.67
C SER A 516 47.21 -42.75 52.31
N TYR A 517 46.38 -43.78 52.26
CA TYR A 517 44.94 -43.78 52.52
C TYR A 517 44.54 -43.52 54.00
N THR A 518 45.38 -42.87 54.80
CA THR A 518 45.34 -42.94 56.27
C THR A 518 45.05 -41.65 57.03
N HIS A 519 44.94 -40.46 56.41
CA HIS A 519 44.82 -39.19 57.17
C HIS A 519 43.48 -38.44 57.07
N LEU A 520 42.37 -39.12 56.79
CA LEU A 520 41.05 -38.47 56.69
C LEU A 520 40.20 -38.52 57.97
N ASP A 521 40.70 -39.09 59.07
CA ASP A 521 39.97 -39.19 60.34
C ASP A 521 40.33 -38.09 61.37
N ASP A 522 41.30 -37.21 61.10
CA ASP A 522 41.82 -36.23 62.08
C ASP A 522 41.40 -34.76 61.83
N LEU A 523 40.15 -34.53 61.40
CA LEU A 523 39.55 -33.18 61.44
C LEU A 523 38.52 -33.08 62.57
N GLY A 524 39.03 -33.21 63.79
CA GLY A 524 38.25 -33.14 65.01
C GLY A 524 39.07 -32.71 66.22
N SER A 525 40.01 -31.77 66.08
CA SER A 525 40.65 -31.13 67.25
C SER A 525 41.34 -29.83 66.86
N ASN A 526 40.90 -28.73 67.46
CA ASN A 526 41.49 -27.39 67.38
C ASN A 526 43.00 -27.40 67.66
N ASN A 527 43.78 -26.69 66.86
CA ASN A 527 44.65 -25.60 67.35
C ASN A 527 45.24 -24.77 66.20
N LYS A 528 45.26 -23.46 66.42
CA LYS A 528 45.78 -22.42 65.53
C LYS A 528 47.31 -22.45 65.54
N GLU A 529 47.90 -22.92 64.46
CA GLU A 529 49.17 -22.44 63.91
C GLU A 529 49.23 -22.95 62.46
N THR A 530 49.07 -22.05 61.48
CA THR A 530 49.13 -22.41 60.04
C THR A 530 50.51 -22.98 59.71
N SER A 531 50.63 -24.30 59.80
CA SER A 531 51.82 -25.02 59.38
C SER A 531 51.90 -25.05 57.84
N PRO A 532 53.09 -25.24 57.24
CA PRO A 532 53.25 -25.45 55.80
C PRO A 532 52.40 -26.62 55.26
N GLU A 533 52.03 -27.59 56.11
CA GLU A 533 51.22 -28.76 55.73
C GLU A 533 49.73 -28.42 55.59
N GLU A 534 49.17 -27.53 56.43
CA GLU A 534 47.77 -27.09 56.28
C GLU A 534 47.55 -26.28 54.99
N THR A 535 48.55 -25.46 54.62
CA THR A 535 48.50 -24.67 53.37
C THR A 535 48.58 -25.59 52.16
N LYS A 536 49.47 -26.59 52.19
CA LYS A 536 49.62 -27.60 51.13
C LYS A 536 48.36 -28.47 50.97
N ASN A 537 47.73 -28.88 52.06
CA ASN A 537 46.45 -29.62 52.04
C ASN A 537 45.30 -28.79 51.46
N THR A 538 45.23 -27.50 51.81
CA THR A 538 44.19 -26.60 51.29
C THR A 538 44.35 -26.34 49.79
N GLU A 539 45.59 -26.17 49.31
CA GLU A 539 45.89 -26.03 47.87
C GLU A 539 45.56 -27.29 47.08
N GLN A 540 45.86 -28.47 47.62
CA GLN A 540 45.53 -29.76 47.00
C GLN A 540 44.02 -30.02 46.97
N ILE A 541 43.27 -29.69 48.03
CA ILE A 541 41.79 -29.76 48.03
C ILE A 541 41.21 -28.84 46.93
N GLN A 542 41.74 -27.62 46.82
CA GLN A 542 41.30 -26.67 45.79
C GLN A 542 41.62 -27.15 44.36
N GLN A 543 42.71 -27.88 44.17
CA GLN A 543 43.08 -28.48 42.89
C GLN A 543 42.03 -29.52 42.42
N TYR A 544 41.55 -30.39 43.32
CA TYR A 544 40.48 -31.35 42.98
C TYR A 544 39.15 -30.66 42.65
N TRP A 545 38.78 -29.60 43.36
CA TRP A 545 37.61 -28.79 43.03
C TRP A 545 37.74 -28.11 41.67
N THR A 546 38.93 -27.61 41.34
CA THR A 546 39.22 -27.02 40.02
C THR A 546 39.10 -28.05 38.90
N ILE A 547 39.61 -29.27 39.11
CA ILE A 547 39.48 -30.37 38.14
C ILE A 547 38.00 -30.74 37.97
N LEU A 548 37.23 -30.86 39.06
CA LEU A 548 35.79 -31.12 38.98
C LEU A 548 35.05 -30.04 38.16
N ALA A 549 35.37 -28.77 38.40
CA ALA A 549 34.83 -27.65 37.62
C ALA A 549 35.15 -27.79 36.12
N THR A 550 36.41 -28.13 35.77
CA THR A 550 36.79 -28.37 34.37
C THR A 550 36.07 -29.58 33.76
N VAL A 551 35.81 -30.64 34.53
CA VAL A 551 35.02 -31.80 34.06
C VAL A 551 33.59 -31.39 33.72
N ILE A 552 32.94 -30.60 34.59
CA ILE A 552 31.58 -30.08 34.35
C ILE A 552 31.55 -29.26 33.06
N ASP A 553 32.53 -28.38 32.86
CA ASP A 553 32.66 -27.58 31.63
C ASP A 553 32.80 -28.44 30.38
N ARG A 554 33.70 -29.43 30.39
CA ARG A 554 33.98 -30.28 29.23
C ARG A 554 32.78 -31.15 28.88
N ILE A 555 32.12 -31.74 29.87
CA ILE A 555 30.88 -32.51 29.66
C ILE A 555 29.79 -31.60 29.11
N SER A 556 29.62 -30.40 29.68
CA SER A 556 28.64 -29.41 29.19
C SER A 556 28.94 -28.97 27.75
N CYS A 557 30.21 -28.82 27.38
CA CYS A 557 30.61 -28.53 26.01
C CYS A 557 30.13 -29.61 25.03
N PHE A 558 30.33 -30.89 25.35
CA PHE A 558 29.90 -31.99 24.49
C PHE A 558 28.38 -32.10 24.41
N THR A 559 27.67 -31.98 25.53
CA THR A 559 26.20 -32.04 25.54
C THR A 559 25.58 -30.89 24.75
N TYR A 560 26.10 -29.67 24.90
CA TYR A 560 25.66 -28.51 24.13
C TYR A 560 26.05 -28.60 22.66
N ALA A 561 27.22 -29.12 22.32
CA ALA A 561 27.61 -29.33 20.93
C ALA A 561 26.63 -30.27 20.21
N VAL A 562 26.26 -31.38 20.84
CA VAL A 562 25.26 -32.31 20.28
C VAL A 562 23.89 -31.66 20.21
N TYR A 563 23.41 -31.04 21.30
CA TYR A 563 22.12 -30.37 21.35
C TYR A 563 21.97 -29.28 20.28
N LEU A 564 22.96 -28.38 20.17
CA LEU A 564 22.95 -27.27 19.21
C LEU A 564 23.11 -27.77 17.76
N SER A 565 23.84 -28.88 17.53
CA SER A 565 23.94 -29.49 16.21
C SER A 565 22.62 -30.11 15.75
N ILE A 566 21.90 -30.79 16.65
CA ILE A 566 20.55 -31.29 16.38
C ILE A 566 19.63 -30.11 16.08
N LEU A 567 19.69 -29.06 16.91
CA LEU A 567 18.86 -27.87 16.74
C LEU A 567 19.10 -27.14 15.42
N LEU A 568 20.37 -27.05 15.00
CA LEU A 568 20.73 -26.51 13.69
C LEU A 568 20.20 -27.42 12.58
N GLY A 569 20.35 -28.74 12.68
CA GLY A 569 19.92 -29.68 11.63
C GLY A 569 18.41 -29.86 11.50
N THR A 570 17.63 -29.73 12.59
CA THR A 570 16.17 -29.86 12.55
C THR A 570 15.48 -28.58 12.08
N HIS A 571 16.14 -27.43 12.22
CA HIS A 571 15.56 -26.12 11.90
C HIS A 571 16.33 -25.36 10.82
N SER A 572 17.40 -25.94 10.25
CA SER A 572 18.02 -25.46 9.01
C SER A 572 17.21 -25.92 7.80
N PRO A 573 16.78 -24.98 6.94
CA PRO A 573 15.89 -25.24 5.81
C PRO A 573 16.57 -25.78 4.55
#